data_AF-A0A4P9CZC1-F1
#
_entry.id   AF-A0A4P9CZC1-F1
#
_cell.length_a   1.000
_cell.length_b   1.000
_cell.length_c   1.000
_cell.angle_alpha   90.00
_cell.angle_beta   90.00
_cell.angle_gamma   90.00
#
_symmetry.space_group_name_H-M   'P 1'
#
loop_
_entity.id
_entity.type
_entity.pdbx_description
1 polymer ?
#
loop_
_entity_poly.entity_id
_entity_poly.type
_entity_poly.pdbx_seq_one_letter_code
_entity_poly.pdbx_strand_id
1 'polypeptide(L)'
;MKCVMVGVFLVCLFSFAQMAPPAFQLPSEEQRNLIALKCIEEVNIDKRIIEEVLKTEVLPKTNRKYKKFLECSYKKQGFLSLDGRRMLYDNLFSFLSEFYQVDDLGVLEHCKMIRVDDPAELCFRNLECILVSLRLIEADDGEVDTNNV
;
A
#
# COMPACT_ATOMS: atom_id res chain seq x y z
N MET A 1 26.39 -63.61 -8.82
CA MET A 1 25.82 -62.71 -7.79
C MET A 1 26.80 -61.58 -7.52
N LYS A 2 26.24 -60.37 -7.25
CA LYS A 2 26.86 -59.03 -7.04
C LYS A 2 26.92 -58.20 -8.35
N CYS A 3 25.92 -57.34 -8.59
CA CYS A 3 25.83 -55.91 -8.20
C CYS A 3 27.00 -55.10 -8.79
N VAL A 4 26.80 -54.01 -9.54
CA VAL A 4 26.12 -52.78 -9.09
C VAL A 4 25.52 -52.03 -10.29
N MET A 5 24.26 -51.61 -10.13
CA MET A 5 23.57 -50.60 -10.93
C MET A 5 24.36 -49.29 -10.90
N VAL A 6 24.99 -48.93 -12.02
CA VAL A 6 25.45 -47.57 -12.30
C VAL A 6 24.38 -46.92 -13.15
N GLY A 7 23.57 -46.05 -12.56
CA GLY A 7 22.61 -45.29 -13.32
C GLY A 7 21.59 -44.59 -12.45
N VAL A 8 21.47 -43.28 -12.66
CA VAL A 8 20.36 -42.44 -12.21
C VAL A 8 20.45 -41.92 -10.76
N PHE A 9 21.51 -41.19 -10.42
CA PHE A 9 21.49 -40.34 -9.21
C PHE A 9 22.20 -38.98 -9.37
N LEU A 10 22.31 -38.46 -10.61
CA LEU A 10 23.13 -37.26 -10.88
C LEU A 10 22.50 -36.26 -11.86
N VAL A 11 21.16 -36.18 -11.93
CA VAL A 11 20.45 -35.17 -12.76
C VAL A 11 19.22 -34.59 -12.03
N CYS A 12 19.35 -34.26 -10.74
CA CYS A 12 18.34 -33.47 -10.00
C CYS A 12 18.97 -32.29 -9.24
N LEU A 13 20.10 -31.78 -9.73
CA LEU A 13 20.72 -30.53 -9.26
C LEU A 13 20.50 -29.37 -10.24
N PHE A 14 19.61 -29.54 -11.23
CA PHE A 14 19.23 -28.47 -12.15
C PHE A 14 18.22 -27.54 -11.48
N SER A 15 18.75 -26.47 -10.92
CA SER A 15 18.21 -25.13 -11.08
C SER A 15 16.80 -24.89 -10.51
N PHE A 16 16.67 -24.99 -9.18
CA PHE A 16 15.89 -23.97 -8.49
C PHE A 16 16.68 -22.66 -8.57
N ALA A 17 16.72 -22.05 -9.76
CA ALA A 17 16.94 -20.63 -9.87
C ALA A 17 15.80 -20.02 -9.05
N GLN A 18 16.11 -19.64 -7.81
CA GLN A 18 15.23 -18.86 -6.97
C GLN A 18 14.96 -17.57 -7.76
N MET A 19 13.88 -17.58 -8.53
CA MET A 19 13.33 -16.38 -9.13
C MET A 19 12.82 -15.57 -7.94
N ALA A 20 13.75 -14.84 -7.32
CA ALA A 20 13.44 -13.89 -6.28
C ALA A 20 12.32 -13.01 -6.85
N PRO A 21 11.19 -12.85 -6.14
CA PRO A 21 10.14 -11.99 -6.62
C PRO A 21 10.76 -10.61 -6.89
N PRO A 22 10.38 -9.94 -8.00
CA PRO A 22 10.91 -8.63 -8.32
C PRO A 22 10.74 -7.73 -7.10
N ALA A 23 11.82 -7.04 -6.71
CA ALA A 23 11.78 -6.07 -5.63
C ALA A 23 10.66 -5.05 -5.91
N PHE A 24 9.91 -4.67 -4.87
CA PHE A 24 8.89 -3.64 -4.99
C PHE A 24 9.52 -2.36 -5.57
N GLN A 25 8.95 -1.86 -6.66
CA GLN A 25 9.30 -0.58 -7.24
C GLN A 25 8.13 0.36 -7.03
N LEU A 26 8.38 1.43 -6.29
CA LEU A 26 7.38 2.45 -6.03
C LEU A 26 7.02 3.13 -7.36
N PRO A 27 5.72 3.21 -7.73
CA PRO A 27 5.33 3.87 -8.96
C PRO A 27 5.66 5.37 -8.91
N SER A 28 6.20 5.91 -10.00
CA SER A 28 6.42 7.35 -10.15
C SER A 28 5.10 8.13 -10.07
N GLU A 29 5.16 9.44 -9.85
CA GLU A 29 3.96 10.28 -9.82
C GLU A 29 3.11 10.15 -11.10
N GLU A 30 3.73 10.14 -12.27
CA GLU A 30 3.05 9.91 -13.55
C GLU A 30 2.36 8.55 -13.59
N GLN A 31 3.03 7.49 -13.12
CA GLN A 31 2.43 6.15 -13.04
C GLN A 31 1.27 6.09 -12.05
N ARG A 32 1.37 6.76 -10.90
CA ARG A 32 0.27 6.86 -9.92
C ARG A 32 -0.93 7.59 -10.51
N ASN A 33 -0.70 8.66 -11.28
CA ASN A 33 -1.76 9.38 -11.99
C ASN A 33 -2.45 8.47 -13.04
N LEU A 34 -1.68 7.72 -13.82
CA LEU A 34 -2.23 6.75 -14.77
C LEU A 34 -3.01 5.62 -14.07
N ILE A 35 -2.53 5.14 -12.93
CA ILE A 35 -3.24 4.16 -12.09
C ILE A 35 -4.58 4.74 -11.61
N ALA A 36 -4.60 5.98 -11.13
CA ALA A 36 -5.82 6.64 -10.67
C ALA A 36 -6.85 6.75 -11.80
N LEU A 37 -6.44 7.18 -13.00
CA LEU A 37 -7.33 7.27 -14.17
C LEU A 37 -7.91 5.91 -14.56
N LYS A 38 -7.08 4.86 -14.59
CA LYS A 38 -7.54 3.48 -14.87
C LYS A 38 -8.53 2.99 -13.80
N CYS A 39 -8.28 3.27 -12.53
CA CYS A 39 -9.19 2.86 -11.46
C CYS A 39 -10.51 3.65 -11.45
N ILE A 40 -10.50 4.90 -11.90
CA ILE A 40 -11.73 5.67 -12.13
C ILE A 40 -12.59 4.97 -13.17
N GLU A 41 -11.99 4.55 -14.28
CA GLU A 41 -12.66 3.84 -15.37
C GLU A 41 -13.14 2.44 -14.93
N GLU A 42 -12.27 1.61 -14.36
CA GLU A 42 -12.56 0.23 -13.94
C GLU A 42 -13.70 0.14 -12.92
N VAL A 43 -13.76 1.09 -11.97
CA VAL A 43 -14.79 1.12 -10.92
C VAL A 43 -16.02 1.94 -11.36
N ASN A 44 -15.91 2.66 -12.48
CA ASN A 44 -16.93 3.57 -12.98
C ASN A 44 -17.41 4.55 -11.89
N ILE A 45 -16.45 5.19 -11.20
CA ILE A 45 -16.70 6.22 -10.20
C ILE A 45 -16.75 7.60 -10.86
N ASP A 46 -17.64 8.48 -10.38
CA ASP A 46 -17.65 9.87 -10.79
C ASP A 46 -16.36 10.55 -10.30
N LYS A 47 -15.54 11.03 -11.25
CA LYS A 47 -14.27 11.71 -10.99
C LYS A 47 -14.42 12.87 -10.00
N ARG A 48 -15.57 13.55 -9.98
CA ARG A 48 -15.85 14.66 -9.05
C ARG A 48 -15.77 14.24 -7.59
N ILE A 49 -16.09 12.98 -7.26
CA ILE A 49 -15.95 12.46 -5.89
C ILE A 49 -14.48 12.41 -5.49
N ILE A 50 -13.59 12.00 -6.40
CA ILE A 50 -12.15 11.96 -6.12
C ILE A 50 -11.60 13.37 -5.98
N GLU A 51 -11.99 14.28 -6.87
CA GLU A 51 -11.59 15.69 -6.83
C GLU A 51 -12.05 16.38 -5.54
N GLU A 52 -13.27 16.10 -5.08
CA GLU A 52 -13.79 16.61 -3.82
C GLU A 52 -12.98 16.09 -2.61
N VAL A 53 -12.64 14.80 -2.60
CA VAL A 53 -11.79 14.24 -1.54
C VAL A 53 -10.41 14.90 -1.53
N LEU A 54 -9.77 15.05 -2.69
CA LEU A 54 -8.45 15.68 -2.78
C LEU A 54 -8.49 17.16 -2.33
N LYS A 55 -9.61 17.84 -2.58
CA LYS A 55 -9.77 19.26 -2.21
C LYS A 55 -10.10 19.47 -0.73
N THR A 56 -10.91 18.58 -0.14
CA THR A 56 -11.49 18.78 1.19
C THR A 56 -10.88 17.89 2.26
N GLU A 57 -10.16 16.84 1.86
CA GLU A 57 -9.69 15.74 2.71
C GLU A 57 -10.81 15.00 3.46
N VAL A 58 -12.08 15.22 3.08
CA VAL A 58 -13.23 14.55 3.67
C VAL A 58 -13.51 13.25 2.94
N LEU A 59 -13.31 12.12 3.61
CA LEU A 59 -13.55 10.80 3.03
C LEU A 59 -15.06 10.46 2.96
N PRO A 60 -15.61 10.07 1.79
CA PRO A 60 -17.03 9.74 1.62
C PRO A 60 -17.34 8.34 2.19
N LYS A 61 -17.52 8.26 3.51
CA LYS A 61 -17.63 7.02 4.30
C LYS A 61 -18.65 5.99 3.79
N THR A 62 -19.75 6.43 3.18
CA THR A 62 -20.82 5.56 2.68
C THR A 62 -20.70 5.24 1.19
N ASN A 63 -19.76 5.87 0.47
CA ASN A 63 -19.62 5.70 -0.97
C ASN A 63 -18.86 4.41 -1.31
N ARG A 64 -19.62 3.37 -1.69
CA ARG A 64 -19.05 2.06 -2.06
C ARG A 64 -18.09 2.12 -3.24
N LYS A 65 -18.36 2.99 -4.23
CA LYS A 65 -17.47 3.15 -5.39
C LYS A 65 -16.14 3.77 -4.99
N TYR A 66 -16.13 4.71 -4.06
CA TYR A 66 -14.89 5.31 -3.55
C TYR A 66 -14.01 4.26 -2.86
N LYS A 67 -14.61 3.40 -2.03
CA LYS A 67 -13.88 2.29 -1.39
C LYS A 67 -13.31 1.31 -2.42
N LYS A 68 -14.09 0.98 -3.47
CA LYS A 68 -13.61 0.12 -4.58
C LYS A 68 -12.52 0.79 -5.41
N PHE A 69 -12.58 2.11 -5.58
CA PHE A 69 -11.50 2.89 -6.17
C PHE A 69 -10.21 2.78 -5.35
N LEU A 70 -10.28 2.89 -4.01
CA LEU A 70 -9.12 2.66 -3.14
C LEU A 70 -8.57 1.24 -3.27
N GLU A 71 -9.44 0.22 -3.27
CA GLU A 71 -9.02 -1.18 -3.48
C GLU A 71 -8.23 -1.34 -4.79
N CYS A 72 -8.79 -0.83 -5.89
CA CYS A 72 -8.15 -0.87 -7.21
C CYS A 72 -6.78 -0.17 -7.18
N SER A 73 -6.76 1.04 -6.65
CA SER A 73 -5.58 1.90 -6.61
C SER A 73 -4.47 1.27 -5.77
N TYR A 74 -4.80 0.75 -4.58
CA TYR A 74 -3.84 0.13 -3.67
C TYR A 74 -3.29 -1.19 -4.23
N LYS A 75 -4.12 -1.99 -4.91
CA LYS A 75 -3.62 -3.20 -5.60
C LYS A 75 -2.59 -2.84 -6.68
N LYS A 76 -2.91 -1.86 -7.54
CA LYS A 76 -2.05 -1.48 -8.66
C LYS A 76 -0.79 -0.73 -8.23
N GLN A 77 -0.84 0.00 -7.12
CA GLN A 77 0.34 0.65 -6.53
C GLN A 77 1.17 -0.31 -5.67
N GLY A 78 0.69 -1.53 -5.40
CA GLY A 78 1.40 -2.51 -4.58
C GLY A 78 1.29 -2.27 -3.07
N PHE A 79 0.27 -1.55 -2.61
CA PHE A 79 -0.02 -1.35 -1.18
C PHE A 79 -1.01 -2.37 -0.61
N LEU A 80 -1.75 -3.06 -1.48
CA LEU A 80 -2.61 -4.19 -1.13
C LEU A 80 -2.15 -5.43 -1.90
N SER A 81 -2.18 -6.59 -1.25
CA SER A 81 -1.90 -7.86 -1.92
C SER A 81 -2.88 -8.10 -3.08
N LEU A 82 -2.43 -8.86 -4.09
CA LEU A 82 -3.25 -9.15 -5.28
C LEU A 82 -4.56 -9.86 -4.93
N ASP A 83 -4.57 -10.71 -3.91
CA ASP A 83 -5.76 -11.39 -3.39
C ASP A 83 -6.67 -10.47 -2.54
N GLY A 84 -6.25 -9.24 -2.26
CA GLY A 84 -6.99 -8.25 -1.47
C GLY A 84 -7.03 -8.51 0.03
N ARG A 85 -6.34 -9.54 0.54
CA ARG A 85 -6.48 -9.99 1.92
C ARG A 85 -5.61 -9.24 2.92
N ARG A 86 -4.50 -8.62 2.48
CA ARG A 86 -3.55 -7.96 3.38
C ARG A 86 -2.97 -6.68 2.78
N MET A 87 -2.83 -5.67 3.64
CA MET A 87 -2.04 -4.49 3.35
C MET A 87 -0.55 -4.84 3.33
N LEU A 88 0.19 -4.27 2.37
CA LEU A 88 1.63 -4.40 2.21
C LEU A 88 2.30 -3.17 2.83
N TYR A 89 2.36 -3.13 4.17
CA TYR A 89 2.82 -1.94 4.90
C TYR A 89 4.26 -1.54 4.58
N ASP A 90 5.16 -2.48 4.29
CA ASP A 90 6.53 -2.14 3.92
C ASP A 90 6.57 -1.27 2.67
N ASN A 91 5.74 -1.59 1.67
CA ASN A 91 5.62 -0.81 0.43
C ASN A 91 4.97 0.56 0.69
N LEU A 92 3.97 0.60 1.57
CA LEU A 92 3.28 1.83 1.96
C LEU A 92 4.19 2.78 2.76
N PHE A 93 4.99 2.24 3.68
CA PHE A 93 5.94 3.03 4.47
C PHE A 93 7.11 3.51 3.62
N SER A 94 7.57 2.69 2.68
CA SER A 94 8.53 3.13 1.66
C SER A 94 7.99 4.32 0.86
N PHE A 95 6.70 4.34 0.51
CA PHE A 95 6.07 5.50 -0.13
C PHE A 95 6.02 6.73 0.78
N LEU A 96 5.54 6.56 2.02
CA LEU A 96 5.40 7.68 2.96
C LEU A 96 6.75 8.30 3.35
N SER A 97 7.84 7.51 3.32
CA SER A 97 9.20 8.01 3.56
C SER A 97 9.72 8.98 2.50
N GLU A 98 9.02 9.13 1.36
CA GLU A 98 9.31 10.23 0.41
C GLU A 98 8.88 11.61 0.96
N PHE A 99 8.01 11.64 2.00
CA PHE A 99 7.38 12.86 2.51
C PHE A 99 7.60 13.11 4.00
N TYR A 100 7.79 12.05 4.80
CA TYR A 100 7.95 12.13 6.25
C TYR A 100 9.27 11.46 6.66
N GLN A 101 9.82 11.85 7.82
CA GLN A 101 10.99 11.16 8.36
C GLN A 101 10.62 9.74 8.79
N VAL A 102 11.54 8.80 8.58
CA VAL A 102 11.29 7.38 8.88
C VAL A 102 10.99 7.15 10.37
N ASP A 103 11.63 7.92 11.26
CA ASP A 103 11.44 7.80 12.71
C ASP A 103 10.01 8.21 13.14
N ASP A 104 9.41 9.20 12.47
CA ASP A 104 8.06 9.68 12.78
C ASP A 104 6.98 8.70 12.30
N LEU A 105 7.26 7.93 11.24
CA LEU A 105 6.33 6.93 10.69
C LEU A 105 6.03 5.78 11.67
N GLY A 106 6.77 5.65 12.78
CA GLY A 106 6.48 4.68 13.84
C GLY A 106 5.07 4.81 14.43
N VAL A 107 4.46 6.00 14.37
CA VAL A 107 3.08 6.21 14.83
C VAL A 107 2.07 5.40 14.02
N LEU A 108 2.40 4.96 12.80
CA LEU A 108 1.51 4.20 11.91
C LEU A 108 1.44 2.70 12.25
N GLU A 109 2.31 2.19 13.14
CA GLU A 109 2.36 0.77 13.48
C GLU A 109 1.00 0.23 13.96
N HIS A 110 0.22 1.05 14.67
CA HIS A 110 -1.09 0.63 15.16
C HIS A 110 -2.11 0.37 14.04
N CYS A 111 -1.99 1.02 12.87
CA CYS A 111 -2.85 0.78 11.73
C CYS A 111 -2.73 -0.67 11.22
N LYS A 112 -1.58 -1.34 11.46
CA LYS A 112 -1.36 -2.76 11.15
C LYS A 112 -2.32 -3.71 11.86
N MET A 113 -3.02 -3.27 12.90
CA MET A 113 -3.99 -4.07 13.64
C MET A 113 -5.37 -4.13 12.97
N ILE A 114 -5.64 -3.32 11.94
CA ILE A 114 -6.93 -3.32 11.24
C ILE A 114 -7.15 -4.67 10.54
N ARG A 115 -8.30 -5.30 10.82
CA ARG A 115 -8.74 -6.56 10.22
C ARG A 115 -10.16 -6.39 9.70
N VAL A 116 -10.33 -6.55 8.39
CA VAL A 116 -11.62 -6.46 7.70
C VAL A 116 -11.61 -7.45 6.53
N ASP A 117 -12.69 -8.19 6.35
CA ASP A 117 -12.78 -9.21 5.30
C ASP A 117 -13.02 -8.63 3.89
N ASP A 118 -13.75 -7.52 3.78
CA ASP A 118 -13.93 -6.82 2.51
C ASP A 118 -12.69 -5.99 2.17
N PRO A 119 -12.02 -6.25 1.04
CA PRO A 119 -10.78 -5.55 0.68
C PRO A 119 -10.95 -4.03 0.51
N ALA A 120 -12.11 -3.58 0.02
CA ALA A 120 -12.38 -2.16 -0.18
C ALA A 120 -12.56 -1.42 1.16
N GLU A 121 -13.28 -2.03 2.11
CA GLU A 121 -13.37 -1.54 3.47
C GLU A 121 -12.02 -1.59 4.20
N LEU A 122 -11.22 -2.64 3.99
CA LEU A 122 -9.86 -2.74 4.53
C LEU A 122 -9.01 -1.54 4.09
N CYS A 123 -8.97 -1.23 2.78
CA CYS A 123 -8.24 -0.07 2.27
C CYS A 123 -8.77 1.25 2.83
N PHE A 124 -10.11 1.40 2.91
CA PHE A 124 -10.73 2.60 3.43
C PHE A 124 -10.37 2.87 4.90
N ARG A 125 -10.46 1.83 5.76
CA ARG A 125 -10.13 1.94 7.18
C ARG A 125 -8.65 2.21 7.41
N ASN A 126 -7.79 1.63 6.56
CA ASN A 126 -6.37 1.91 6.59
C ASN A 126 -6.07 3.37 6.22
N LEU A 127 -6.67 3.89 5.15
CA LEU A 127 -6.52 5.29 4.78
C LEU A 127 -6.98 6.22 5.91
N GLU A 128 -8.15 5.96 6.51
CA GLU A 128 -8.66 6.75 7.65
C GLU A 128 -7.66 6.75 8.81
N CYS A 129 -7.12 5.58 9.18
CA CYS A 129 -6.12 5.46 10.24
C CYS A 129 -4.82 6.23 9.94
N ILE A 130 -4.29 6.06 8.72
CA ILE A 130 -3.05 6.70 8.29
C ILE A 130 -3.21 8.22 8.32
N LEU A 131 -4.28 8.77 7.74
CA LEU A 131 -4.51 10.22 7.73
C LEU A 131 -4.63 10.80 9.14
N VAL A 132 -5.31 10.11 10.05
CA VAL A 132 -5.37 10.55 11.47
C VAL A 132 -3.99 10.55 12.10
N SER A 133 -3.17 9.53 11.82
CA SER A 133 -1.84 9.39 12.40
C SER A 133 -0.85 10.41 11.85
N LEU A 134 -0.88 10.67 10.54
CA LEU A 134 -0.03 11.69 9.90
C LEU A 134 -0.34 13.10 10.43
N ARG A 135 -1.60 13.39 10.72
CA ARG A 135 -1.99 14.66 11.36
C ARG A 135 -1.42 14.83 12.78
N LEU A 136 -1.10 13.73 13.47
CA LEU A 136 -0.41 13.82 14.77
C LEU A 136 1.04 14.26 14.57
N ILE A 137 1.74 13.69 13.57
CA ILE A 137 3.10 14.11 13.19
C ILE A 137 3.12 15.60 12.83
N GLU A 138 2.20 16.02 11.97
CA GLU A 138 2.10 17.41 11.51
C GLU A 138 1.75 18.41 12.61
N ALA A 139 1.05 17.96 13.67
CA ALA A 139 0.74 18.80 14.82
C ALA A 139 1.94 18.94 15.76
N ASP A 140 2.72 17.86 15.95
CA ASP A 140 3.91 17.84 16.80
C ASP A 140 5.05 18.68 16.19
N ASP A 141 5.22 18.64 14.87
CA ASP A 141 6.18 19.49 14.13
C ASP A 141 5.78 20.99 14.12
N GLY A 142 4.56 21.31 14.54
CA GLY A 142 3.99 22.65 14.59
C GLY A 142 4.32 23.47 15.85
N GLU A 143 5.01 22.90 16.85
CA GLU A 143 5.52 23.67 17.99
C GLU A 143 6.71 24.55 17.57
N VAL A 144 6.40 25.74 17.08
CA VAL A 144 7.34 26.85 16.93
C VAL A 144 7.90 27.21 18.29
N ASP A 145 9.22 27.08 18.43
CA ASP A 145 10.04 27.49 19.56
C ASP A 145 9.78 28.98 19.90
N THR A 146 8.94 29.24 20.92
CA THR A 146 8.69 30.61 21.44
C THR A 146 9.80 31.14 22.36
N ASN A 147 10.99 30.53 22.35
CA ASN A 147 12.11 30.95 23.21
C ASN A 147 13.08 31.96 22.59
N ASN A 148 12.59 32.84 21.71
CA ASN A 148 13.29 34.08 21.35
C ASN A 148 12.41 35.30 21.69
N VAL A 149 12.36 35.61 22.99
CA VAL A 149 12.03 36.95 23.53
C VAL A 149 13.22 37.45 24.32
#